data_AF-A0A7Y0TPI9-F1
#
_entry.id   AF-A0A7Y0TPI9-F1
#
_cell.length_a   1.000
_cell.length_b   1.000
_cell.length_c   1.000
_cell.angle_alpha   90.00
_cell.angle_beta   90.00
_cell.angle_gamma   90.00
#
_symmetry.space_group_name_H-M   'P 1'
#
loop_
_entity.id
_entity.type
_entity.pdbx_description
1 polymer ?
#
loop_
_entity_poly.entity_id
_entity_poly.type
_entity_poly.pdbx_seq_one_letter_code
_entity_poly.pdbx_strand_id
1 'polypeptide(L)'
;MKLDSYHIKKILGYISQGMCKEHACAMTGIAKSTLYKWCQEGEEHARMELDTLQRQLYEGIPVADAHSVYEQVKNITKAAKKDWRASAWFLERRYPAQYARRDPPPPERERAKIMLIG
;
A
#
# COMPACT_ATOMS: atom_id res chain seq x y z
N MET A 1 -14.26 -9.47 22.66
CA MET A 1 -13.62 -10.57 21.89
C MET A 1 -12.14 -10.60 22.24
N LYS A 2 -11.53 -11.78 22.39
CA LYS A 2 -10.09 -11.94 22.67
C LYS A 2 -9.35 -12.22 21.36
N LEU A 3 -8.13 -11.70 21.21
CA LEU A 3 -7.27 -12.01 20.07
C LEU A 3 -6.77 -13.46 20.17
N ASP A 4 -6.80 -14.16 19.05
CA ASP A 4 -6.21 -15.50 18.88
C ASP A 4 -5.46 -15.59 17.54
N SER A 5 -4.73 -16.69 17.35
CA SER A 5 -3.93 -16.92 16.15
C SER A 5 -4.75 -17.05 14.86
N TYR A 6 -6.04 -17.43 14.95
CA TYR A 6 -6.92 -17.52 13.78
C TYR A 6 -7.19 -16.14 13.21
N HIS A 7 -7.56 -15.18 14.06
CA HIS A 7 -7.83 -13.81 13.63
C HIS A 7 -6.58 -13.15 13.07
N ILE A 8 -5.40 -13.35 13.68
CA ILE A 8 -4.14 -12.83 13.16
C ILE A 8 -3.90 -13.35 11.73
N LYS A 9 -3.93 -14.68 11.55
CA LYS A 9 -3.68 -15.30 10.24
C LYS A 9 -4.65 -14.78 9.18
N LYS A 10 -5.93 -14.60 9.52
CA LYS A 10 -6.95 -14.11 8.59
C LYS A 10 -6.76 -12.64 8.25
N ILE A 11 -6.58 -11.77 9.24
CA ILE A 11 -6.37 -10.33 9.03
C ILE A 11 -5.13 -10.10 8.17
N LEU A 12 -4.00 -10.68 8.56
CA LEU A 12 -2.75 -10.54 7.80
C LEU A 12 -2.87 -11.13 6.40
N GLY A 13 -3.57 -12.27 6.25
CA GLY A 13 -3.83 -12.89 4.96
C GLY A 13 -4.70 -12.02 4.03
N TYR A 14 -5.69 -11.29 4.55
CA TYR A 14 -6.49 -10.38 3.73
C TYR A 14 -5.72 -9.12 3.36
N ILE A 15 -4.96 -8.56 4.30
CA ILE A 15 -4.10 -7.40 4.03
C ILE A 15 -3.04 -7.74 2.97
N SER A 16 -2.42 -8.92 3.04
CA SER A 16 -1.41 -9.35 2.07
C SER A 16 -1.96 -9.57 0.66
N GLN A 17 -3.29 -9.71 0.52
CA GLN A 17 -3.99 -9.74 -0.77
C GLN A 17 -4.41 -8.34 -1.25
N GLY A 18 -4.05 -7.28 -0.51
CA GLY A 18 -4.32 -5.88 -0.87
C GLY A 18 -5.61 -5.29 -0.30
N MET A 19 -6.23 -5.94 0.67
CA MET A 19 -7.35 -5.33 1.38
C MET A 19 -6.86 -4.28 2.38
N CYS A 20 -7.63 -3.19 2.51
CA CYS A 20 -7.45 -2.28 3.65
C CYS A 20 -7.89 -2.96 4.96
N LYS A 21 -7.44 -2.39 6.08
CA LYS A 21 -7.68 -2.91 7.43
C LYS A 21 -9.18 -3.00 7.74
N GLU A 22 -9.96 -2.04 7.26
CA GLU A 22 -11.42 -2.00 7.40
C GLU A 22 -12.11 -3.20 6.75
N HIS A 23 -11.74 -3.53 5.51
CA HIS A 23 -12.29 -4.68 4.81
C HIS A 23 -11.82 -5.99 5.43
N ALA A 24 -10.55 -6.09 5.83
CA ALA A 24 -10.04 -7.27 6.54
C ALA A 24 -10.81 -7.52 7.86
N CYS A 25 -11.10 -6.46 8.62
CA CYS A 25 -11.96 -6.52 9.81
C CYS A 25 -13.37 -7.00 9.50
N ALA A 26 -14.03 -6.42 8.48
CA ALA A 26 -15.36 -6.83 8.08
C ALA A 26 -15.43 -8.31 7.67
N MET A 27 -14.43 -8.79 6.92
CA MET A 27 -14.33 -10.20 6.48
C MET A 27 -14.06 -11.18 7.63
N THR A 28 -13.53 -10.69 8.76
CA THR A 28 -13.24 -11.49 9.95
C THR A 28 -14.28 -11.33 11.06
N GLY A 29 -15.30 -10.50 10.85
CA GLY A 29 -16.34 -10.22 11.84
C GLY A 29 -15.85 -9.41 13.05
N ILE A 30 -14.71 -8.72 12.91
CA ILE A 30 -14.12 -7.91 13.97
C ILE A 30 -14.49 -6.44 13.76
N ALA A 31 -14.89 -5.76 14.83
CA ALA A 31 -15.08 -4.31 14.80
C ALA A 31 -13.73 -3.60 14.59
N LYS A 32 -13.69 -2.59 13.72
CA LYS A 32 -12.49 -1.78 13.45
C LYS A 32 -11.79 -1.33 14.73
N SER A 33 -12.54 -0.77 15.68
CA SER A 33 -12.03 -0.31 16.99
C SER A 33 -11.28 -1.40 17.77
N THR A 34 -11.68 -2.66 17.63
CA THR A 34 -11.00 -3.79 18.28
C THR A 34 -9.63 -4.05 17.67
N LEU A 35 -9.51 -4.00 16.34
CA LEU A 35 -8.21 -4.12 15.66
C LEU A 35 -7.25 -3.01 16.10
N TYR A 36 -7.71 -1.74 16.08
CA TYR A 36 -6.85 -0.62 16.49
C TYR A 36 -6.40 -0.74 17.94
N LYS A 37 -7.29 -1.18 18.84
CA LYS A 37 -6.93 -1.44 20.24
C LYS A 37 -5.83 -2.51 20.33
N TRP A 38 -5.95 -3.62 19.62
CA TRP A 38 -4.91 -4.66 19.60
C TRP A 38 -3.60 -4.18 18.99
N CYS A 39 -3.64 -3.34 17.96
CA CYS A 39 -2.44 -2.73 17.38
C CYS A 39 -1.75 -1.80 18.37
N GLN A 40 -2.50 -0.99 19.12
CA GLN A 40 -1.96 -0.13 20.17
C GLN A 40 -1.31 -0.96 21.29
N GLU A 41 -2.01 -1.99 21.79
CA GLU A 41 -1.42 -2.94 22.75
C GLU A 41 -0.16 -3.62 22.18
N GLY A 42 -0.17 -3.96 20.89
CA GLY A 42 0.94 -4.62 20.20
C GLY A 42 2.18 -3.73 20.04
N GLU A 43 1.98 -2.44 19.77
CA GLU A 43 3.05 -1.43 19.73
C GLU A 43 3.71 -1.29 21.10
N GLU A 44 2.89 -1.27 22.16
CA GLU A 44 3.37 -1.15 23.54
C GLU A 44 4.18 -2.39 23.93
N HIS A 45 3.68 -3.57 23.57
CA HIS A 45 4.36 -4.84 23.79
C HIS A 45 5.65 -4.96 22.98
N ALA A 46 5.70 -4.42 21.75
CA ALA A 46 6.93 -4.35 20.96
C ALA A 46 8.01 -3.50 21.65
N ARG A 47 7.63 -2.33 22.20
CA ARG A 47 8.54 -1.46 22.97
C ARG A 47 9.07 -2.10 24.24
N MET A 48 8.25 -2.93 24.89
CA MET A 48 8.62 -3.70 26.08
C MET A 48 9.25 -5.06 25.77
N GLU A 49 9.47 -5.37 24.49
CA GLU A 49 10.03 -6.63 24.00
C GLU A 49 9.25 -7.89 24.43
N LEU A 50 7.95 -7.76 24.69
CA LEU A 50 7.08 -8.87 25.10
C LEU A 50 6.67 -9.72 23.89
N ASP A 51 6.76 -11.04 24.00
CA ASP A 51 6.21 -11.95 22.97
C ASP A 51 4.72 -12.19 23.21
N THR A 52 3.88 -11.52 22.43
CA THR A 52 2.42 -11.57 22.56
C THR A 52 1.76 -11.61 21.19
N LEU A 53 0.52 -12.12 21.15
CA LEU A 53 -0.31 -12.13 19.94
C LEU A 53 -0.56 -10.72 19.40
N GLN A 54 -0.73 -9.73 20.27
CA GLN A 54 -0.91 -8.34 19.87
C GLN A 54 0.33 -7.79 19.16
N ARG A 55 1.53 -8.07 19.69
CA ARG A 55 2.80 -7.70 19.03
C ARG A 55 2.92 -8.38 17.67
N GLN A 56 2.64 -9.68 17.59
CA GLN A 56 2.69 -10.43 16.33
C GLN A 56 1.73 -9.86 15.28
N LEU A 57 0.52 -9.47 15.69
CA LEU A 57 -0.43 -8.79 14.81
C LEU A 57 0.11 -7.43 14.35
N TYR A 58 0.60 -6.61 15.27
CA TYR A 58 1.13 -5.27 15.00
C TYR A 58 2.31 -5.31 14.02
N GLU A 59 3.33 -6.13 14.31
CA GLU A 59 4.53 -6.27 13.47
C GLU A 59 4.21 -6.98 12.13
N GLY A 60 3.20 -7.85 12.11
CA GLY A 60 2.79 -8.57 10.91
C GLY A 60 2.07 -7.69 9.86
N ILE A 61 1.38 -6.63 10.29
CA ILE A 61 0.65 -5.72 9.39
C ILE A 61 1.56 -5.08 8.33
N PRO A 62 2.68 -4.40 8.68
CA PRO A 62 3.55 -3.78 7.67
C PRO A 62 4.18 -4.83 6.73
N VAL A 63 4.44 -6.04 7.21
CA VAL A 63 4.92 -7.16 6.36
C VAL A 63 3.84 -7.58 5.36
N ALA A 64 2.58 -7.70 5.81
CA ALA A 64 1.46 -8.01 4.94
C ALA A 64 1.23 -6.89 3.89
N ASP A 65 1.27 -5.63 4.30
CA ASP A 65 1.15 -4.47 3.40
C ASP A 65 2.27 -4.49 2.33
N ALA A 66 3.52 -4.77 2.72
CA ALA A 66 4.63 -4.91 1.78
C ALA A 66 4.45 -6.09 0.81
N HIS A 67 3.93 -7.22 1.30
CA HIS A 67 3.63 -8.38 0.46
C HIS A 67 2.54 -8.07 -0.58
N SER A 68 1.53 -7.30 -0.20
CA SER A 68 0.51 -6.84 -1.16
C SER A 68 1.13 -6.05 -2.31
N VAL A 69 1.99 -5.07 -1.99
CA VAL A 69 2.69 -4.27 -3.01
C VAL A 69 3.53 -5.18 -3.91
N TYR A 70 4.26 -6.13 -3.34
CA TYR A 70 5.04 -7.11 -4.10
C TYR A 70 4.17 -7.90 -5.10
N GLU A 71 3.03 -8.42 -4.67
CA GLU A 71 2.11 -9.17 -5.53
C GLU A 71 1.56 -8.31 -6.68
N GLN A 72 1.25 -7.03 -6.42
CA GLN A 72 0.79 -6.12 -7.46
C GLN A 72 1.90 -5.78 -8.47
N VAL A 73 3.13 -5.55 -8.01
CA VAL A 73 4.29 -5.37 -8.89
C VAL A 73 4.54 -6.65 -9.71
N LYS A 74 4.39 -7.83 -9.12
CA LYS A 74 4.48 -9.11 -9.83
C LYS A 74 3.42 -9.23 -10.92
N ASN A 75 2.18 -8.80 -10.65
CA ASN A 75 1.10 -8.80 -11.64
C ASN A 75 1.39 -7.85 -12.81
N ILE A 76 1.86 -6.64 -12.52
CA ILE A 76 2.24 -5.65 -13.53
C ILE A 76 3.40 -6.17 -14.39
N THR A 77 4.47 -6.68 -13.77
CA THR A 77 5.65 -7.21 -14.48
C THR A 77 5.32 -8.47 -15.28
N LYS A 78 4.37 -9.29 -14.84
CA LYS A 78 3.85 -10.43 -15.63
C LYS A 78 3.08 -9.95 -16.87
N ALA A 79 2.23 -8.93 -16.74
CA ALA A 79 1.51 -8.35 -17.87
C ALA A 79 2.46 -7.69 -18.89
N ALA A 80 3.52 -7.03 -18.39
CA ALA A 80 4.57 -6.41 -19.20
C ALA A 80 5.28 -7.36 -20.17
N LYS A 81 5.32 -8.67 -19.88
CA LYS A 81 5.87 -9.68 -20.81
C LYS A 81 5.07 -9.81 -22.11
N LYS A 82 3.81 -9.35 -22.12
CA LYS A 82 2.89 -9.47 -23.26
C LYS A 82 2.42 -8.13 -23.81
N ASP A 83 2.32 -7.11 -22.96
CA ASP A 83 1.92 -5.76 -23.34
C ASP A 83 2.90 -4.73 -22.79
N TRP A 84 3.64 -4.08 -23.69
CA TRP A 84 4.62 -3.06 -23.34
C TRP A 84 4.00 -1.89 -22.58
N ARG A 85 2.69 -1.64 -22.71
CA ARG A 85 1.98 -0.58 -22.00
C ARG A 85 2.01 -0.77 -20.48
N ALA A 86 2.09 -2.00 -19.99
CA ALA A 86 2.22 -2.26 -18.56
C ALA A 86 3.59 -1.78 -18.02
N SER A 87 4.67 -1.97 -18.80
CA SER A 87 5.98 -1.39 -18.48
C SER A 87 5.96 0.13 -18.53
N ALA A 88 5.35 0.72 -19.58
CA ALA A 88 5.24 2.16 -19.72
C ALA A 88 4.47 2.79 -18.55
N TRP A 89 3.29 2.24 -18.22
CA TRP A 89 2.48 2.66 -17.08
C TRP A 89 3.23 2.60 -15.75
N PHE A 90 4.01 1.53 -15.53
CA PHE A 90 4.81 1.39 -14.32
C PHE A 90 5.91 2.45 -14.23
N LEU A 91 6.65 2.67 -15.32
CA LEU A 91 7.73 3.65 -15.38
C LEU A 91 7.23 5.09 -15.23
N GLU A 92 6.13 5.45 -15.88
CA GLU A 92 5.49 6.77 -15.77
C GLU A 92 5.13 7.12 -14.32
N ARG A 93 4.70 6.13 -13.53
CA ARG A 93 4.26 6.35 -12.14
C ARG A 93 5.39 6.23 -11.13
N ARG A 94 6.37 5.35 -11.38
CA ARG A 94 7.52 5.15 -10.48
C ARG A 94 8.58 6.24 -10.65
N TYR A 95 8.75 6.73 -11.88
CA TYR A 95 9.80 7.66 -12.28
C TYR A 95 9.20 8.79 -13.15
N PRO A 96 8.25 9.58 -12.60
CA PRO A 96 7.50 10.55 -13.39
C PRO A 96 8.40 11.64 -13.99
N ALA A 97 9.47 12.06 -13.32
CA ALA A 97 10.39 13.07 -13.87
C ALA A 97 11.05 12.62 -15.20
N GLN A 98 11.31 11.32 -15.33
CA GLN A 98 11.97 10.74 -16.49
C GLN A 98 10.99 10.30 -17.58
N TYR A 99 9.86 9.70 -17.19
CA TYR A 99 8.97 9.03 -18.15
C TYR A 99 7.56 9.58 -18.23
N ALA A 100 7.13 10.48 -17.32
CA ALA A 100 5.78 11.04 -17.41
C ALA A 100 5.57 11.73 -18.75
N ARG A 101 4.35 11.61 -19.27
CA ARG A 101 3.91 12.31 -20.46
C ARG A 101 4.11 13.81 -20.26
N ARG A 102 4.96 14.40 -21.08
CA ARG A 102 5.16 15.85 -21.10
C ARG A 102 4.09 16.45 -21.99
N ASP A 103 3.37 17.44 -21.48
CA ASP A 103 2.52 18.25 -22.33
C ASP A 103 3.40 18.95 -23.37
N PRO A 104 2.95 19.04 -24.63
CA PRO A 104 3.63 19.89 -25.59
C PRO A 104 3.69 21.31 -24.99
N PRO A 105 4.83 22.00 -25.11
CA PRO A 105 4.90 23.35 -24.59
C PRO A 105 3.84 24.21 -25.28
N PRO A 106 3.30 25.24 -24.59
CA PRO A 106 2.29 26.09 -25.19
C PRO A 106 2.78 26.69 -26.52
N PRO A 107 1.87 26.94 -27.48
CA PRO A 107 2.22 27.53 -28.76
C PRO A 107 3.04 28.81 -28.60
N GLU A 108 3.96 29.06 -29.53
CA GLU A 108 4.94 30.16 -29.44
C GLU A 108 4.32 31.54 -29.18
N ARG A 109 3.09 31.76 -29.69
CA ARG A 109 2.32 33.00 -29.49
C ARG A 109 1.95 33.29 -28.03
N GLU A 110 1.90 32.28 -27.16
CA GLU A 110 1.58 32.42 -25.74
C GLU A 110 2.84 32.47 -24.85
N ARG A 111 4.00 32.05 -25.36
CA ARG A 111 5.26 32.07 -24.60
C ARG A 111 5.70 33.49 -24.23
N ALA A 112 5.49 34.45 -25.11
CA ALA A 112 5.85 35.86 -24.89
C ALA A 112 5.03 36.53 -23.77
N LYS A 113 3.81 36.08 -23.52
CA LYS A 113 2.96 36.62 -22.43
C LYS A 113 3.40 36.13 -21.05
N ILE A 114 3.97 34.93 -20.96
CA ILE A 114 4.35 34.31 -19.68
C ILE A 114 5.69 34.88 -19.16
N MET A 115 6.61 35.26 -20.06
CA MET A 115 7.92 35.85 -19.67
C MET A 115 7.85 37.33 -19.29
N LEU A 116 6.73 38.04 -19.53
CA LEU A 116 6.57 39.47 -19.22
C LEU A 116 5.91 39.73 -17.84
N ILE A 117 5.53 38.67 -17.11
CA ILE A 117 4.77 38.77 -15.85
C ILE A 117 5.49 38.05 -14.67
N GLY A 118 6.71 37.55 -14.89
CA GLY A 118 7.59 37.01 -13.85
C GLY A 118 8.84 37.86 -13.70
#